data_AF-A0A933RFN9-F1
#
_entry.id   AF-A0A933RFN9-F1
#
_cell.length_a   1.000
_cell.length_b   1.000
_cell.length_c   1.000
_cell.angle_alpha   90.00
_cell.angle_beta   90.00
_cell.angle_gamma   90.00
#
_symmetry.space_group_name_H-M   'P 1'
#
loop_
_entity.id
_entity.type
_entity.pdbx_description
1 polymer ?
#
loop_
_entity_poly.entity_id
_entity_poly.type
_entity_poly.pdbx_seq_one_letter_code
_entity_poly.pdbx_strand_id
1 'polypeptide(L)'
;MPIELPLVTPVEPRERADARRNRERILCAAERLIRAHGIEGVSMDDVASEAGVGKGTLYRRFGDRSQLLFALLNDEESGLQETFIRGEPPLGPGAPPPERLHAFGDAMIDLLERRGELFLAAESEGRPGTRYLSRPYIAYR
;
A
#
# COMPACT_ATOMS: atom_id res chain seq x y z
N MET A 1 27.03 -8.82 16.07
CA MET A 1 27.02 -8.85 14.60
C MET A 1 25.89 -7.97 14.11
N PRO A 2 26.11 -7.03 13.20
CA PRO A 2 25.00 -6.26 12.62
C PRO A 2 24.10 -7.25 11.87
N ILE A 3 22.80 -7.21 12.17
CA ILE A 3 21.80 -7.96 11.43
C ILE A 3 21.67 -7.24 10.09
N GLU A 4 22.21 -7.83 9.02
CA GLU A 4 21.89 -7.42 7.65
C GLU A 4 20.43 -7.77 7.40
N LEU A 5 19.56 -6.77 7.52
CA LEU A 5 18.19 -6.88 7.07
C LEU A 5 18.19 -6.88 5.54
N PRO A 6 17.55 -7.86 4.88
CA PRO A 6 17.53 -7.91 3.43
C PRO A 6 16.88 -6.63 2.87
N LEU A 7 17.62 -5.92 2.01
CA LEU A 7 17.04 -4.86 1.19
C LEU A 7 16.05 -5.51 0.24
N VAL A 8 14.77 -5.14 0.37
CA VAL A 8 13.71 -5.48 -0.56
C VAL A 8 14.08 -4.86 -1.91
N THR A 9 14.79 -5.60 -2.75
CA THR A 9 14.92 -5.25 -4.16
C THR A 9 13.70 -5.83 -4.87
N PRO A 10 12.81 -4.98 -5.42
CA PRO A 10 11.64 -5.47 -6.12
C PRO A 10 12.13 -6.12 -7.42
N VAL A 11 12.16 -7.46 -7.45
CA VAL A 11 12.13 -8.17 -8.73
C VAL A 11 10.67 -8.17 -9.17
N GLU A 12 10.24 -7.08 -9.80
CA GLU A 12 8.99 -7.09 -10.54
C GLU A 12 9.11 -8.20 -11.61
N PRO A 13 8.20 -9.19 -11.65
CA PRO A 13 7.95 -9.88 -12.91
C PRO A 13 7.64 -8.76 -13.90
N ARG A 14 8.39 -8.64 -15.01
CA ARG A 14 8.15 -7.62 -16.03
C ARG A 14 6.69 -7.71 -16.47
N GLU A 15 5.85 -6.91 -15.85
CA GLU A 15 4.47 -6.75 -16.26
C GLU A 15 4.55 -6.11 -17.65
N ARG A 16 3.83 -6.69 -18.62
CA ARG A 16 3.59 -6.01 -19.89
C ARG A 16 3.08 -4.60 -19.53
N ALA A 17 3.63 -3.56 -20.14
CA ALA A 17 3.41 -2.15 -19.74
C ALA A 17 1.91 -1.79 -19.55
N ASP A 18 1.03 -2.49 -20.25
CA ASP A 18 -0.42 -2.33 -20.18
C ASP A 18 -1.04 -2.84 -18.89
N ALA A 19 -0.49 -3.89 -18.27
CA ALA A 19 -0.95 -4.40 -16.98
C ALA A 19 -0.65 -3.42 -15.84
N ARG A 20 0.50 -2.74 -15.89
CA ARG A 20 0.87 -1.68 -14.94
C ARG A 20 -0.01 -0.44 -15.12
N ARG A 21 -0.20 0.02 -16.37
CA ARG A 21 -1.12 1.14 -16.67
C ARG A 21 -2.56 0.86 -16.22
N ASN A 22 -3.04 -0.37 -16.41
CA ASN A 22 -4.38 -0.75 -15.92
C ASN A 22 -4.45 -0.76 -14.39
N ARG A 23 -3.39 -1.19 -13.69
CA ARG A 23 -3.33 -1.11 -12.22
C ARG A 23 -3.41 0.35 -11.75
N GLU A 24 -2.59 1.23 -12.30
CA GLU A 24 -2.59 2.66 -11.97
C GLU A 24 -3.97 3.29 -12.19
N ARG A 25 -4.63 3.00 -13.33
CA ARG A 25 -5.99 3.48 -13.62
C ARG A 25 -7.00 3.03 -12.58
N ILE A 26 -6.94 1.76 -12.15
CA ILE A 26 -7.85 1.21 -11.15
C ILE A 26 -7.63 1.88 -9.79
N LEU A 27 -6.38 2.03 -9.35
CA LEU A 27 -6.06 2.68 -8.07
C LEU A 27 -6.51 4.14 -8.08
N CYS A 28 -6.23 4.87 -9.16
CA CYS A 28 -6.61 6.28 -9.29
C CYS A 28 -8.15 6.47 -9.37
N ALA A 29 -8.88 5.51 -9.95
CA ALA A 29 -10.34 5.49 -9.92
C ALA A 29 -10.87 5.23 -8.50
N ALA A 30 -10.34 4.22 -7.81
CA ALA A 30 -10.74 3.89 -6.45
C ALA A 30 -10.50 5.06 -5.49
N GLU A 31 -9.34 5.72 -5.57
CA GLU A 31 -9.04 6.87 -4.72
C GLU A 31 -9.99 8.05 -4.98
N ARG A 32 -10.35 8.32 -6.24
CA ARG A 32 -11.32 9.36 -6.59
C ARG A 32 -12.71 9.05 -6.03
N LEU A 33 -13.17 7.80 -6.16
CA LEU A 33 -14.45 7.37 -5.63
C LEU A 33 -14.49 7.44 -4.10
N ILE A 34 -13.43 6.99 -3.43
CA ILE A 34 -13.33 7.05 -1.96
C ILE A 34 -13.39 8.50 -1.48
N ARG A 35 -12.68 9.41 -2.16
CA ARG A 35 -12.71 10.85 -1.84
C ARG A 35 -14.09 11.47 -2.04
N ALA A 36 -14.86 11.00 -3.04
CA ALA A 36 -16.17 11.55 -3.38
C ALA A 36 -17.32 10.97 -2.54
N HIS A 37 -17.24 9.69 -2.16
CA HIS A 37 -18.36 8.93 -1.61
C HIS A 37 -18.08 8.31 -0.25
N GLY A 38 -16.88 8.51 0.30
CA GLY A 38 -16.40 7.80 1.47
C GLY A 38 -16.05 6.35 1.15
N ILE A 39 -15.31 5.67 2.02
CA ILE A 39 -14.84 4.30 1.76
C ILE A 39 -16.02 3.35 1.58
N GLU A 40 -16.97 3.34 2.52
CA GLU A 40 -18.16 2.46 2.50
C GLU A 40 -19.06 2.64 1.26
N GLY A 41 -19.02 3.81 0.63
CA GLY A 41 -19.82 4.12 -0.56
C GLY A 41 -19.25 3.56 -1.87
N VAL A 42 -18.12 2.86 -1.84
CA VAL A 42 -17.40 2.41 -3.04
C VAL A 42 -17.42 0.90 -3.18
N SER A 43 -18.02 0.38 -4.26
CA SER A 43 -17.97 -1.04 -4.61
C SER A 43 -16.91 -1.35 -5.67
N MET A 44 -16.54 -2.64 -5.79
CA MET A 44 -15.66 -3.12 -6.85
C MET A 44 -16.22 -2.84 -8.26
N ASP A 45 -17.55 -2.82 -8.40
CA ASP A 45 -18.23 -2.55 -9.66
C ASP A 45 -18.11 -1.08 -10.05
N ASP A 46 -18.26 -0.16 -9.08
CA ASP A 46 -18.08 1.28 -9.30
C ASP A 46 -16.65 1.57 -9.75
N VAL A 47 -15.66 0.96 -9.10
CA VAL A 47 -14.25 1.11 -9.45
C VAL A 47 -13.98 0.58 -10.87
N ALA A 48 -14.53 -0.58 -11.23
CA ALA A 48 -14.35 -1.14 -12.56
C ALA A 48 -14.94 -0.21 -13.63
N SER A 49 -16.13 0.33 -13.38
CA SER A 49 -16.80 1.29 -14.25
C SER A 49 -15.98 2.57 -14.42
N GLU A 50 -15.59 3.20 -13.32
CA GLU A 50 -14.82 4.46 -13.30
C GLU A 50 -13.43 4.32 -13.94
N ALA A 51 -12.77 3.17 -13.77
CA ALA A 51 -11.48 2.89 -14.38
C ALA A 51 -11.57 2.57 -15.89
N GLY A 52 -12.78 2.26 -16.37
CA GLY A 52 -13.04 1.79 -17.73
C GLY A 52 -12.47 0.40 -18.00
N VAL A 53 -12.51 -0.50 -17.01
CA VAL A 53 -12.01 -1.88 -17.11
C VAL A 53 -13.13 -2.89 -16.90
N GLY A 54 -13.04 -4.06 -17.55
CA GLY A 54 -14.00 -5.13 -17.29
C GLY A 54 -13.87 -5.69 -15.86
N LYS A 55 -14.99 -6.02 -15.21
CA LYS A 55 -15.04 -6.58 -13.84
C LYS A 55 -14.07 -7.74 -13.64
N GLY A 56 -14.04 -8.71 -14.56
CA GLY A 56 -13.11 -9.85 -14.48
C GLY A 56 -11.63 -9.46 -14.50
N THR A 57 -11.27 -8.33 -15.12
CA THR A 57 -9.90 -7.79 -15.10
C THR A 57 -9.54 -7.24 -13.71
N LEU A 58 -10.46 -6.51 -13.09
CA LEU A 58 -10.30 -5.95 -11.75
C LEU A 58 -10.23 -7.08 -10.70
N TYR A 59 -11.19 -8.01 -10.71
CA TYR A 59 -11.19 -9.15 -9.79
C TYR A 59 -9.98 -10.08 -9.98
N ARG A 60 -9.52 -10.35 -11.21
CA ARG A 60 -8.29 -11.13 -11.41
C ARG A 60 -7.04 -10.43 -10.86
N ARG A 61 -7.04 -9.09 -10.84
CA ARG A 61 -5.88 -8.29 -10.43
C ARG A 61 -5.79 -8.11 -8.91
N PHE A 62 -6.92 -7.85 -8.26
CA PHE A 62 -6.98 -7.52 -6.85
C PHE A 62 -7.69 -8.58 -6.00
N GLY A 63 -8.42 -9.52 -6.60
CA GLY A 63 -9.15 -10.55 -5.84
C GLY A 63 -10.44 -10.01 -5.23
N ASP A 64 -10.34 -9.08 -4.29
CA ASP A 64 -11.45 -8.51 -3.54
C ASP A 64 -11.23 -7.04 -3.19
N ARG A 65 -12.23 -6.43 -2.55
CA ARG A 65 -12.21 -5.00 -2.16
C ARG A 65 -11.13 -4.74 -1.11
N SER A 66 -11.00 -5.58 -0.08
CA SER A 66 -9.96 -5.46 0.95
C SER A 66 -8.56 -5.38 0.32
N GLN A 67 -8.24 -6.28 -0.61
CA GLN A 67 -6.96 -6.29 -1.32
C GLN A 67 -6.76 -5.08 -2.24
N LEU A 68 -7.83 -4.52 -2.82
CA LEU A 68 -7.77 -3.24 -3.52
C LEU A 68 -7.45 -2.09 -2.55
N LEU A 69 -8.08 -2.04 -1.38
CA LEU A 69 -7.81 -1.02 -0.36
C LEU A 69 -6.37 -1.13 0.19
N PHE A 70 -5.87 -2.35 0.42
CA PHE A 70 -4.45 -2.57 0.75
C PHE A 70 -3.52 -2.11 -0.37
N ALA A 71 -3.90 -2.32 -1.63
CA ALA A 71 -3.10 -1.84 -2.75
C ALA A 71 -3.04 -0.31 -2.85
N LEU A 72 -4.04 0.42 -2.33
CA LEU A 72 -4.02 1.89 -2.22
C LEU A 72 -3.12 2.38 -1.08
N LEU A 73 -3.08 1.66 0.04
CA LEU A 73 -2.19 1.97 1.17
C LEU A 73 -0.70 1.82 0.80
N ASN A 74 -0.42 0.97 -0.18
CA ASN A 74 0.93 0.56 -0.54
C ASN A 74 1.82 1.70 -1.05
N ASP A 75 1.26 2.76 -1.64
CA ASP A 75 2.05 3.87 -2.19
C ASP A 75 2.68 4.73 -1.08
N GLU A 76 1.93 4.99 0.01
CA GLU A 76 2.47 5.71 1.17
C GLU A 76 3.42 4.85 2.00
N GLU A 77 3.11 3.55 2.17
CA GLU A 77 4.04 2.62 2.81
C GLU A 77 5.37 2.51 2.03
N SER A 78 5.31 2.53 0.69
CA SER A 78 6.51 2.53 -0.15
C SER A 78 7.33 3.81 0.02
N GLY A 79 6.69 4.97 0.16
CA GLY A 79 7.37 6.24 0.44
C GLY A 79 8.03 6.27 1.81
N LEU A 80 7.36 5.73 2.84
CA LEU A 80 7.92 5.59 4.18
C LEU A 80 9.13 4.66 4.18
N GLN A 81 9.01 3.51 3.50
CA GLN A 81 10.09 2.54 3.35
C GLN A 81 11.29 3.14 2.60
N GLU A 82 11.05 3.87 1.51
CA GLU A 82 12.10 4.57 0.76
C GLU A 82 12.84 5.58 1.66
N THR A 83 12.10 6.37 2.43
CA THR A 83 12.67 7.36 3.36
C THR A 83 13.47 6.68 4.47
N PHE A 84 12.99 5.57 5.02
CA PHE A 84 13.71 4.81 6.05
C PHE A 84 15.02 4.18 5.53
N ILE A 85 15.03 3.69 4.28
CA ILE A 85 16.17 2.99 3.69
C ILE A 85 17.19 3.99 3.09
N ARG A 86 16.71 5.03 2.41
CA ARG A 86 17.56 5.94 1.59
C ARG A 86 17.37 7.44 1.89
N GLY A 87 16.41 7.81 2.72
CA GLY A 87 16.13 9.20 3.04
C GLY A 87 17.14 9.84 3.99
N GLU A 88 16.83 11.06 4.43
CA GLU A 88 17.66 11.80 5.37
C GLU A 88 17.39 11.40 6.84
N PRO A 89 18.39 11.49 7.73
CA PRO A 89 18.17 11.34 9.16
C PRO A 89 17.19 12.43 9.69
N PRO A 90 16.42 12.15 10.77
CA PRO A 90 16.59 11.01 11.67
C PRO A 90 15.88 9.72 11.21
N LEU A 91 15.00 9.75 10.22
CA LEU A 91 14.30 8.53 9.76
C LEU A 91 15.20 7.64 8.88
N GLY A 92 15.94 8.27 7.97
CA GLY A 92 16.90 7.61 7.10
C GLY A 92 18.21 7.23 7.82
N PRO A 93 19.20 6.71 7.07
CA PRO A 93 20.51 6.35 7.63
C PRO A 93 21.27 7.56 8.17
N GLY A 94 22.15 7.35 9.16
CA GLY A 94 23.09 8.37 9.66
C GLY A 94 22.79 8.94 11.04
N ALA A 95 21.60 8.67 11.61
CA ALA A 95 21.28 9.02 13.01
C ALA A 95 21.49 7.82 13.98
N PRO A 96 21.68 8.08 15.28
CA PRO A 96 21.72 7.05 16.32
C PRO A 96 20.46 6.17 16.34
N PRO A 97 20.56 4.85 16.67
CA PRO A 97 19.41 3.94 16.63
C PRO A 97 18.16 4.41 17.41
N PRO A 98 18.27 5.00 18.63
CA PRO A 98 17.09 5.52 19.33
C PRO A 98 16.37 6.62 18.56
N GLU A 99 17.11 7.57 17.97
CA GLU A 99 16.52 8.67 17.19
C GLU A 99 15.79 8.15 15.95
N ARG A 100 16.36 7.13 15.30
CA ARG A 100 15.71 6.46 14.17
C ARG A 100 14.42 5.75 14.58
N LEU A 101 14.41 5.12 15.76
CA LEU A 101 13.22 4.46 16.28
C LEU A 101 12.11 5.47 16.61
N HIS A 102 12.46 6.61 17.21
CA HIS A 102 11.52 7.70 17.44
C HIS A 102 10.95 8.26 16.14
N ALA A 103 11.82 8.59 15.18
CA ALA A 103 11.39 9.11 13.88
C ALA A 103 10.52 8.12 13.10
N PHE A 104 10.80 6.82 13.20
CA PHE A 104 9.95 5.78 12.63
C PHE A 104 8.59 5.70 13.33
N GLY A 105 8.55 5.81 14.67
CA GLY A 105 7.32 5.87 15.45
C GLY A 105 6.44 7.04 15.03
N ASP A 106 7.02 8.25 14.96
CA ASP A 106 6.31 9.46 14.53
C ASP A 106 5.73 9.30 13.12
N ALA A 107 6.55 8.79 12.18
CA ALA A 107 6.11 8.58 10.80
C ALA A 107 5.02 7.49 10.67
N MET A 108 5.06 6.45 11.50
CA MET A 108 4.00 5.43 11.56
C MET A 108 2.70 5.98 12.15
N ILE A 109 2.79 6.81 13.19
CA ILE A 109 1.62 7.49 13.78
C ILE A 109 1.00 8.42 12.74
N ASP A 110 1.79 9.25 12.07
CA ASP A 110 1.33 10.13 10.99
C ASP A 110 0.61 9.35 9.87
N LEU A 111 1.15 8.19 9.47
CA LEU A 111 0.53 7.32 8.47
C LEU A 111 -0.83 6.79 8.95
N LEU A 112 -0.90 6.34 10.21
CA LEU A 112 -2.14 5.84 10.81
C LEU A 112 -3.18 6.96 11.00
N GLU A 113 -2.76 8.18 11.33
CA GLU A 113 -3.67 9.32 11.44
C GLU A 113 -4.24 9.73 10.08
N ARG A 114 -3.40 9.74 9.02
CA ARG A 114 -3.83 10.17 7.68
C ARG A 114 -4.65 9.12 6.94
N ARG A 115 -4.37 7.83 7.15
CA ARG A 115 -4.97 6.72 6.38
C ARG A 115 -5.69 5.69 7.24
N GLY A 116 -5.87 5.96 8.54
CA GLY A 116 -6.45 5.02 9.50
C GLY A 116 -7.81 4.46 9.09
N GLU A 117 -8.70 5.27 8.51
CA GLU A 117 -10.00 4.79 8.03
C GLU A 117 -9.86 3.77 6.89
N LEU A 118 -8.95 4.03 5.95
CA LEU A 118 -8.65 3.10 4.86
C LEU A 118 -7.99 1.83 5.39
N PHE A 119 -7.15 1.97 6.41
CA PHE A 119 -6.51 0.87 7.11
C PHE A 119 -7.53 -0.04 7.82
N LEU A 120 -8.46 0.57 8.56
CA LEU A 120 -9.52 -0.12 9.29
C LEU A 120 -10.48 -0.84 8.33
N ALA A 121 -10.89 -0.19 7.23
CA ALA A 121 -11.75 -0.80 6.23
C ALA A 121 -11.08 -2.00 5.53
N ALA A 122 -9.80 -1.89 5.21
CA ALA A 122 -9.04 -2.99 4.61
C ALA A 122 -8.95 -4.21 5.56
N GLU A 123 -8.71 -3.98 6.86
CA GLU A 123 -8.65 -5.03 7.89
C GLU A 123 -10.02 -5.64 8.22
N SER A 124 -11.08 -4.83 8.34
CA SER A 124 -12.42 -5.28 8.74
C SER A 124 -13.08 -6.20 7.72
N GLU A 125 -12.78 -5.98 6.44
CA GLU A 125 -13.29 -6.76 5.31
C GLU A 125 -12.39 -7.95 4.94
N GLY A 126 -11.13 -7.91 5.39
CA GLY A 126 -10.12 -8.91 5.11
C GLY A 126 -10.10 -10.05 6.12
N ARG A 127 -9.19 -11.01 5.91
CA ARG A 127 -8.79 -11.92 6.99
C ARG A 127 -7.87 -11.16 7.95
N PRO A 128 -7.96 -11.39 9.27
CA PRO A 128 -7.01 -10.80 10.22
C PRO A 128 -5.57 -11.08 9.79
N GLY A 129 -4.75 -10.02 9.70
CA GLY A 129 -3.36 -10.12 9.25
C GLY A 129 -3.15 -10.09 7.73
N THR A 130 -4.18 -9.81 6.91
CA THR A 130 -4.01 -9.58 5.46
C THR A 130 -3.03 -8.42 5.17
N ARG A 131 -2.85 -7.45 6.10
CA ARG A 131 -1.77 -6.45 6.03
C ARG A 131 -0.40 -7.10 5.82
N TYR A 132 -0.09 -8.15 6.57
CA TYR A 132 1.18 -8.87 6.48
C TYR A 132 1.30 -9.75 5.23
N LEU A 133 0.22 -9.86 4.46
CA LEU A 133 0.15 -10.50 3.14
C LEU A 133 0.12 -9.46 2.01
N SER A 134 0.25 -8.16 2.29
CA SER A 134 0.48 -7.16 1.24
C SER A 134 1.93 -7.21 0.75
N ARG A 135 2.19 -6.74 -0.47
CA ARG A 135 3.50 -6.88 -1.16
C ARG A 135 4.73 -6.43 -0.34
N PRO A 136 4.70 -5.37 0.50
CA PRO A 136 5.86 -5.01 1.32
C PRO A 136 6.18 -6.04 2.42
N TYR A 137 5.21 -6.85 2.85
CA TYR A 137 5.37 -7.82 3.94
C TYR A 137 5.51 -9.28 3.46
N ILE A 138 4.99 -9.64 2.27
CA ILE A 138 5.18 -10.98 1.68
C ILE A 138 6.65 -11.27 1.33
N ALA A 139 7.47 -10.25 1.14
CA ALA A 139 8.92 -10.42 0.88
C ALA A 139 9.69 -11.13 2.01
N TYR A 140 9.05 -11.39 3.16
CA TYR A 140 9.63 -12.01 4.35
C TYR A 140 9.16 -13.46 4.63
N ARG A 141 8.56 -14.16 3.64
CA ARG A 141 8.20 -15.59 3.74
C ARG A 141 9.06 -16.51 2.89
#